data_AF-A0A255ZFK4-F1
#
_entry.id   AF-A0A255ZFK4-F1
#
_cell.length_a   1.000
_cell.length_b   1.000
_cell.length_c   1.000
_cell.angle_alpha   90.00
_cell.angle_beta   90.00
_cell.angle_gamma   90.00
#
_symmetry.space_group_name_H-M   'P 1'
#
loop_
_entity.id
_entity.type
_entity.pdbx_description
1 polymer ?
#
loop_
_entity_poly.entity_id
_entity_poly.type
_entity_poly.pdbx_seq_one_letter_code
_entity_poly.pdbx_strand_id
1 'polypeptide(L)'
;MAAKKSLGHPSRRPRNGPGSWRWPPPQNLSAPAAPGARHHGTAIAWLPTVVAKGPAPLQRTHLRYQPIAVRAGRLHCIVLDTSGSMRQRGRLALAKGHAAFMIEQAARQGEDVALLRFGGQGVELLLPPGRARLSGSQRLRPLGGGGGTPLAEALGQADRLLQRTLRMNGSVESWLWLLTDGRSLERPRKPQLPQHLVIVDFDDRTKTLGRCAAWAAQWGADYQRASA
;
A
#
# COMPACT_ATOMS: atom_id res chain seq x y z
N MET A 1 28.55 47.35 3.07
CA MET A 1 27.98 46.07 2.58
C MET A 1 27.73 45.19 3.80
N ALA A 2 26.48 45.06 4.24
CA ALA A 2 26.12 44.23 5.42
C ALA A 2 25.08 43.20 4.98
N ALA A 3 25.49 41.92 4.95
CA ALA A 3 24.65 40.82 4.52
C ALA A 3 23.67 40.42 5.63
N LYS A 4 22.37 40.50 5.33
CA LYS A 4 21.27 39.99 6.16
C LYS A 4 21.37 38.46 6.25
N LYS A 5 21.61 37.93 7.45
CA LYS A 5 21.46 36.50 7.76
C LYS A 5 19.98 36.21 8.01
N SER A 6 19.37 35.43 7.11
CA SER A 6 18.02 34.90 7.23
C SER A 6 18.00 33.75 8.24
N LEU A 7 17.24 33.89 9.33
CA LEU A 7 16.94 32.80 10.26
C LEU A 7 15.90 31.87 9.61
N GLY A 8 16.34 30.69 9.17
CA GLY A 8 15.44 29.60 8.82
C GLY A 8 14.92 28.90 10.08
N HIS A 9 13.60 28.87 10.26
CA HIS A 9 12.93 28.04 11.26
C HIS A 9 13.21 26.55 11.01
N PRO A 10 13.54 25.75 12.05
CA PRO A 10 13.74 24.32 11.86
C PRO A 10 12.39 23.64 11.62
N SER A 11 12.24 23.04 10.43
CA SER A 11 11.08 22.22 10.09
C SER A 11 11.01 21.00 11.01
N ARG A 12 9.83 20.79 11.59
CA ARG A 12 9.52 19.75 12.57
C ARG A 12 9.58 18.38 11.86
N ARG A 13 10.69 17.66 12.00
CA ARG A 13 10.83 16.27 11.54
C ARG A 13 9.81 15.37 12.25
N PRO A 14 9.09 14.47 11.55
CA PRO A 14 8.27 13.47 12.23
C PRO A 14 9.17 12.53 13.05
N ARG A 15 8.81 12.30 14.31
CA ARG A 15 9.51 11.37 15.22
C ARG A 15 9.22 9.93 14.80
N ASN A 16 10.29 9.18 14.51
CA ASN A 16 10.27 7.75 14.20
C ASN A 16 10.01 6.92 15.48
N GLY A 17 9.11 5.93 15.38
CA GLY A 17 8.95 4.83 16.35
C GLY A 17 9.95 3.69 16.09
N PRO A 18 10.08 2.70 17.00
CA PRO A 18 11.33 1.99 17.22
C PRO A 18 11.73 1.05 16.08
N GLY A 19 12.90 1.39 15.50
CA GLY A 19 13.91 0.52 14.89
C GLY A 19 13.96 0.49 13.35
N SER A 20 14.57 1.54 12.81
CA SER A 20 15.13 1.67 11.45
C SER A 20 14.19 1.61 10.24
N TRP A 21 12.88 1.42 10.40
CA TRP A 21 11.94 1.60 9.28
C TRP A 21 11.78 3.07 8.91
N ARG A 22 11.93 3.40 7.62
CA ARG A 22 11.66 4.73 7.06
C ARG A 22 10.49 4.61 6.08
N TRP A 23 9.38 5.31 6.35
CA TRP A 23 8.36 5.54 5.32
C TRP A 23 9.06 6.20 4.12
N PRO A 24 8.84 5.71 2.89
CA PRO A 24 9.41 6.35 1.72
C PRO A 24 9.01 7.83 1.74
N PRO A 25 9.97 8.77 1.66
CA PRO A 25 9.63 10.20 1.66
C PRO A 25 8.63 10.46 0.55
N PRO A 26 7.67 11.38 0.71
CA PRO A 26 6.79 11.77 -0.39
C PRO A 26 7.69 12.17 -1.56
N GLN A 27 7.69 11.35 -2.61
CA GLN A 27 8.39 11.73 -3.83
C GLN A 27 7.57 12.89 -4.38
N ASN A 28 8.24 13.99 -4.65
CA ASN A 28 7.63 15.06 -5.41
C ASN A 28 7.46 14.51 -6.83
N LEU A 29 6.37 13.80 -7.09
CA LEU A 29 5.92 13.37 -8.41
C LEU A 29 5.43 14.63 -9.15
N SER A 30 6.30 15.62 -9.23
CA SER A 30 6.24 16.79 -10.09
C SER A 30 6.79 16.38 -11.45
N ALA A 31 6.11 15.46 -12.10
CA ALA A 31 5.98 15.57 -13.54
C ALA A 31 4.51 15.92 -13.76
N PRO A 32 4.16 17.10 -14.29
CA PRO A 32 2.81 17.29 -14.77
C PRO A 32 2.56 16.17 -15.76
N ALA A 33 1.58 15.31 -15.47
CA ALA A 33 1.04 14.42 -16.49
C ALA A 33 0.79 15.31 -17.71
N ALA A 34 1.40 14.96 -18.85
CA ALA A 34 1.20 15.69 -20.10
C ALA A 34 -0.32 16.00 -20.23
N PRO A 35 -0.71 17.25 -20.49
CA PRO A 35 -2.12 17.62 -20.54
C PRO A 35 -2.78 16.86 -21.69
N GLY A 36 -3.41 15.72 -21.41
CA GLY A 36 -3.98 14.89 -22.46
C GLY A 36 -4.77 13.66 -22.00
N ALA A 37 -4.27 12.91 -21.01
CA ALA A 37 -4.94 11.68 -20.59
C ALA A 37 -5.92 11.94 -19.43
N ARG A 38 -7.02 12.65 -19.70
CA ARG A 38 -8.16 12.66 -18.78
C ARG A 38 -8.86 11.31 -18.89
N HIS A 39 -8.65 10.42 -17.93
CA HIS A 39 -9.53 9.26 -17.79
C HIS A 39 -10.93 9.76 -17.41
N HIS A 40 -11.89 9.49 -18.28
CA HIS A 40 -13.28 9.88 -18.07
C HIS A 40 -13.90 8.91 -17.07
N GLY A 41 -14.50 9.43 -16.00
CA GLY A 41 -15.35 8.62 -15.13
C GLY A 41 -16.56 8.08 -15.89
N THR A 42 -17.16 6.99 -15.42
CA THR A 42 -18.43 6.51 -15.98
C THR A 42 -19.62 7.37 -15.52
N ALA A 43 -19.45 8.17 -14.46
CA ALA A 43 -20.47 9.08 -13.95
C ALA A 43 -20.55 10.37 -14.79
N ILE A 44 -21.77 10.72 -15.22
CA ILE A 44 -22.04 11.95 -15.98
C ILE A 44 -21.88 13.17 -15.06
N ALA A 45 -21.08 14.14 -15.48
CA ALA A 45 -21.04 15.47 -14.91
C ALA A 45 -22.24 16.26 -15.44
N TRP A 46 -23.40 16.16 -14.77
CA TRP A 46 -24.65 16.73 -15.25
C TRP A 46 -24.59 18.24 -15.50
N LEU A 47 -24.01 19.02 -14.58
CA LEU A 47 -23.97 20.48 -14.73
C LEU A 47 -23.16 20.92 -15.98
N PRO A 48 -21.91 20.46 -16.20
CA PRO A 48 -21.19 20.72 -17.46
C PRO A 48 -21.88 20.14 -18.70
N THR A 49 -22.56 19.00 -18.58
CA THR A 49 -23.32 18.38 -19.68
C THR A 49 -24.48 19.25 -20.12
N VAL A 50 -25.24 19.80 -19.17
CA VAL A 50 -26.36 20.71 -19.44
C VAL A 50 -25.86 22.02 -20.04
N VAL A 51 -24.75 22.57 -19.54
CA VAL A 51 -24.10 23.75 -20.13
C VAL A 51 -23.66 23.49 -21.56
N ALA A 52 -23.03 22.35 -21.84
CA ALA A 52 -22.60 21.97 -23.20
C ALA A 52 -23.78 21.69 -24.14
N LYS A 53 -24.90 21.20 -23.62
CA LYS A 53 -26.15 20.99 -24.37
C LYS A 53 -26.80 22.31 -24.77
N GLY A 54 -26.82 23.29 -23.87
CA GLY A 54 -27.58 24.54 -24.05
C GLY A 54 -29.06 24.27 -24.35
N PRO A 55 -29.70 25.02 -25.26
CA PRO A 55 -31.10 24.81 -25.62
C PRO A 55 -31.34 23.61 -26.55
N ALA A 56 -30.30 23.02 -27.15
CA ALA A 56 -30.43 21.94 -28.13
C ALA A 56 -30.89 20.60 -27.49
N PRO A 57 -31.44 19.65 -28.25
CA PRO A 57 -31.66 18.28 -27.79
C PRO A 57 -30.36 17.63 -27.27
N LEU A 58 -30.48 16.73 -26.29
CA LEU A 58 -29.30 16.04 -25.73
C LEU A 58 -28.69 15.09 -26.77
N GLN A 59 -27.42 15.30 -27.10
CA GLN A 59 -26.64 14.47 -28.00
C GLN A 59 -25.45 13.87 -27.26
N ARG A 60 -24.90 12.75 -27.76
CA ARG A 60 -23.71 12.11 -27.16
C ARG A 60 -22.52 13.06 -27.04
N THR A 61 -22.37 13.99 -27.97
CA THR A 61 -21.34 15.04 -27.99
C THR A 61 -21.45 16.04 -26.82
N HIS A 62 -22.62 16.16 -26.20
CA HIS A 62 -22.86 17.03 -25.05
C HIS A 62 -22.47 16.36 -23.72
N LEU A 63 -22.39 15.03 -23.67
CA LEU A 63 -22.06 14.32 -22.44
C LEU A 63 -20.67 14.75 -21.95
N ARG A 64 -20.64 15.22 -20.71
CA ARG A 64 -19.42 15.47 -19.96
C ARG A 64 -19.39 14.47 -18.83
N TYR A 65 -18.24 13.86 -18.63
CA TYR A 65 -18.04 12.89 -17.57
C TYR A 65 -17.27 13.53 -16.43
N GLN A 66 -17.55 13.08 -15.20
CA GLN A 66 -16.75 13.51 -14.06
C GLN A 66 -15.28 13.12 -14.34
N PRO A 67 -14.33 14.05 -14.26
CA PRO A 67 -12.93 13.69 -14.39
C PRO A 67 -12.58 12.72 -13.25
N ILE A 68 -12.08 11.53 -13.58
CA ILE A 68 -11.37 10.74 -12.58
C ILE A 68 -10.09 11.54 -12.32
N ALA A 69 -9.89 11.96 -11.07
CA ALA A 69 -8.59 12.50 -10.69
C ALA A 69 -7.54 11.40 -10.94
N VAL A 70 -6.76 11.56 -12.02
CA VAL A 70 -5.55 10.76 -12.23
C VAL A 70 -4.61 11.14 -11.11
N ARG A 71 -4.65 10.34 -10.06
CA ARG A 71 -3.92 10.66 -8.85
C ARG A 71 -2.54 10.04 -9.00
N ALA A 72 -1.56 10.87 -9.35
CA ALA A 72 -0.17 10.55 -9.06
C ALA A 72 -0.07 10.39 -7.53
N GLY A 73 -0.09 9.14 -7.08
CA GLY A 73 -0.15 8.78 -5.68
C GLY A 73 0.40 7.38 -5.50
N ARG A 74 0.62 7.00 -4.25
CA ARG A 74 1.10 5.67 -3.90
C ARG A 74 -0.04 4.77 -3.47
N LEU A 75 0.06 3.50 -3.85
CA LEU A 75 -0.74 2.42 -3.30
C LEU A 75 0.15 1.50 -2.47
N HIS A 76 -0.11 1.44 -1.17
CA HIS A 76 0.54 0.50 -0.27
C HIS A 76 -0.34 -0.75 -0.13
N CYS A 77 0.01 -1.83 -0.83
CA CYS A 77 -0.60 -3.14 -0.67
C CYS A 77 0.10 -3.91 0.47
N ILE A 78 -0.57 -4.01 1.61
CA ILE A 78 -0.06 -4.72 2.79
C ILE A 78 -0.58 -6.16 2.74
N VAL A 79 0.33 -7.12 2.83
CA VAL A 79 0.04 -8.55 2.84
C VAL A 79 0.51 -9.13 4.18
N LEU A 80 -0.45 -9.37 5.07
CA LEU A 80 -0.20 -9.70 6.48
C LEU A 80 -0.36 -11.20 6.75
N ASP A 81 0.71 -11.83 7.22
CA ASP A 81 0.71 -13.21 7.68
C ASP A 81 0.04 -13.34 9.05
N THR A 82 -0.94 -14.22 9.13
CA THR A 82 -1.69 -14.57 10.35
C THR A 82 -1.63 -16.08 10.61
N SER A 83 -0.64 -16.79 10.07
CA SER A 83 -0.41 -18.21 10.29
C SER A 83 -0.16 -18.55 11.76
N GLY A 84 -0.16 -19.85 12.08
CA GLY A 84 0.08 -20.33 13.45
C GLY A 84 1.43 -19.87 14.03
N SER A 85 2.48 -19.78 13.22
CA SER A 85 3.81 -19.37 13.67
C SER A 85 3.88 -17.89 14.06
N MET A 86 3.06 -17.04 13.44
CA MET A 86 2.91 -15.63 13.78
C MET A 86 2.22 -15.43 15.14
N ARG A 87 1.44 -16.38 15.66
CA ARG A 87 0.83 -16.23 17.00
C ARG A 87 1.84 -16.28 18.13
N GLN A 88 2.95 -17.00 17.92
CA GLN A 88 3.93 -17.25 18.95
C GLN A 88 4.76 -16.00 19.21
N ARG A 89 5.20 -15.83 20.46
CA ARG A 89 6.17 -14.79 20.86
C ARG A 89 5.74 -13.36 20.45
N GLY A 90 4.44 -13.10 20.33
CA GLY A 90 3.91 -11.76 20.02
C GLY A 90 4.11 -11.26 18.58
N ARG A 91 4.60 -12.10 17.65
CA ARG A 91 4.93 -11.67 16.27
C ARG A 91 3.73 -11.06 15.54
N LEU A 92 2.56 -11.67 15.64
CA LEU A 92 1.33 -11.16 15.03
C LEU A 92 0.90 -9.84 15.67
N ALA A 93 1.11 -9.66 16.99
CA ALA A 93 0.81 -8.39 17.64
C ALA A 93 1.73 -7.27 17.10
N LEU A 94 3.03 -7.57 16.96
CA LEU A 94 4.00 -6.65 16.37
C LEU A 94 3.68 -6.34 14.90
N ALA A 95 3.33 -7.36 14.11
CA ALA A 95 2.95 -7.20 12.71
C ALA A 95 1.67 -6.37 12.52
N LYS A 96 0.67 -6.58 13.39
CA LYS A 96 -0.52 -5.71 13.44
C LYS A 96 -0.16 -4.27 13.78
N GLY A 97 0.74 -4.05 14.74
CA GLY A 97 1.24 -2.71 15.08
C GLY A 97 1.92 -2.03 13.89
N HIS A 98 2.77 -2.78 13.18
CA HIS A 98 3.45 -2.29 11.98
C HIS A 98 2.45 -1.94 10.86
N ALA A 99 1.51 -2.84 10.55
CA ALA A 99 0.47 -2.59 9.55
C ALA A 99 -0.43 -1.40 9.93
N ALA A 100 -0.78 -1.24 11.20
CA ALA A 100 -1.57 -0.11 11.68
C ALA A 100 -0.81 1.21 11.47
N PHE A 101 0.47 1.25 11.85
CA PHE A 101 1.33 2.41 11.64
C PHE A 101 1.46 2.78 10.16
N MET A 102 1.60 1.80 9.27
CA MET A 102 1.63 2.02 7.83
C MET A 102 0.32 2.62 7.30
N ILE A 103 -0.84 2.09 7.72
CA ILE A 103 -2.15 2.64 7.34
C ILE A 103 -2.26 4.09 7.82
N GLU A 104 -1.78 4.40 9.03
CA GLU A 104 -1.78 5.75 9.56
C GLU A 104 -0.84 6.70 8.80
N GLN A 105 0.35 6.24 8.39
CA GLN A 105 1.26 7.04 7.57
C GLN A 105 0.64 7.32 6.20
N ALA A 106 0.09 6.30 5.52
CA ALA A 106 -0.62 6.49 4.26
C ALA A 106 -1.79 7.47 4.41
N ALA A 107 -2.57 7.38 5.50
CA ALA A 107 -3.67 8.29 5.76
C ALA A 107 -3.18 9.74 5.95
N ARG A 108 -2.05 9.94 6.65
CA ARG A 108 -1.44 11.27 6.84
C ARG A 108 -0.90 11.87 5.55
N GLN A 109 -0.33 11.05 4.67
CA GLN A 109 0.19 11.50 3.36
C GLN A 109 -0.89 11.61 2.28
N GLY A 110 -2.12 11.16 2.57
CA GLY A 110 -3.17 11.09 1.56
C GLY A 110 -2.80 10.10 0.44
N GLU A 111 -2.19 8.98 0.81
CA GLU A 111 -1.88 7.86 -0.07
C GLU A 111 -2.98 6.80 0.05
N ASP A 112 -3.00 5.86 -0.90
CA ASP A 112 -3.97 4.78 -0.93
C ASP A 112 -3.37 3.52 -0.28
N VAL A 113 -4.23 2.69 0.30
CA VAL A 113 -3.84 1.45 0.98
C VAL A 113 -4.78 0.31 0.56
N ALA A 114 -4.23 -0.90 0.56
CA ALA A 114 -4.99 -2.14 0.53
C ALA A 114 -4.40 -3.09 1.58
N LEU A 115 -5.23 -3.94 2.17
CA LEU A 115 -4.80 -4.90 3.19
C LEU A 115 -5.38 -6.27 2.89
N LEU A 116 -4.49 -7.22 2.61
CA LEU A 116 -4.77 -8.65 2.57
C LEU A 116 -4.25 -9.28 3.86
N ARG A 117 -5.02 -10.20 4.44
CA ARG A 117 -4.49 -11.17 5.40
C ARG A 117 -4.42 -12.55 4.75
N PHE A 118 -3.50 -13.38 5.22
CA PHE A 118 -3.48 -14.80 4.87
C PHE A 118 -3.11 -15.65 6.08
N GLY A 119 -3.58 -16.89 6.10
CA GLY A 119 -3.33 -17.84 7.18
C GLY A 119 -4.19 -19.10 7.00
N GLY A 120 -4.48 -19.82 8.08
CA GLY A 120 -5.19 -21.10 8.04
C GLY A 120 -6.62 -21.09 7.50
N GLN A 121 -7.18 -19.91 7.24
CA GLN A 121 -8.51 -19.71 6.64
C GLN A 121 -8.42 -19.24 5.18
N GLY A 122 -7.24 -19.36 4.54
CA GLY A 122 -7.00 -18.82 3.21
C GLY A 122 -6.58 -17.35 3.24
N VAL A 123 -6.83 -16.67 2.13
CA VAL A 123 -6.52 -15.25 1.91
C VAL A 123 -7.81 -14.43 1.95
N GLU A 124 -7.79 -13.31 2.67
CA GLU A 124 -8.95 -12.43 2.82
C GLU A 124 -8.56 -10.96 2.61
N LEU A 125 -9.38 -10.22 1.86
CA LEU A 125 -9.23 -8.78 1.64
C LEU A 125 -9.95 -7.99 2.74
N LEU A 126 -9.18 -7.39 3.63
CA LEU A 126 -9.70 -6.63 4.78
C LEU A 126 -9.95 -5.15 4.45
N LEU A 127 -9.09 -4.57 3.62
CA LEU A 127 -9.24 -3.22 3.11
C LEU A 127 -9.09 -3.26 1.59
N PRO A 128 -10.14 -2.94 0.82
CA PRO A 128 -10.00 -2.78 -0.62
C PRO A 128 -9.10 -1.59 -0.95
N PRO A 129 -8.44 -1.58 -2.13
CA PRO A 129 -7.61 -0.47 -2.57
C PRO A 129 -8.39 0.84 -2.56
N GLY A 130 -7.86 1.83 -1.86
CA GLY A 130 -8.42 3.17 -1.84
C GLY A 130 -7.81 4.05 -0.77
N ARG A 131 -8.40 5.23 -0.58
CA ARG A 131 -7.90 6.24 0.35
C ARG A 131 -7.70 5.68 1.75
N ALA A 132 -6.47 5.74 2.25
CA ALA A 132 -6.17 5.37 3.62
C ALA A 132 -6.91 6.29 4.61
N ARG A 133 -7.45 5.69 5.67
CA ARG A 133 -8.15 6.38 6.76
C ARG A 133 -7.62 5.86 8.08
N LEU A 134 -7.51 6.72 9.10
CA LEU A 134 -7.07 6.32 10.44
C LEU A 134 -7.94 5.21 11.04
N SER A 135 -9.24 5.19 10.73
CA SER A 135 -10.15 4.12 11.15
C SER A 135 -9.85 2.75 10.50
N GLY A 136 -9.10 2.71 9.40
CA GLY A 136 -8.74 1.47 8.70
C GLY A 136 -7.92 0.52 9.56
N SER A 137 -7.11 1.03 10.49
CA SER A 137 -6.33 0.21 11.42
C SER A 137 -7.20 -0.62 12.37
N GLN A 138 -8.47 -0.24 12.58
CA GLN A 138 -9.40 -1.01 13.41
C GLN A 138 -9.68 -2.41 12.84
N ARG A 139 -9.55 -2.60 11.52
CA ARG A 139 -9.68 -3.91 10.86
C ARG A 139 -8.62 -4.92 11.30
N LEU A 140 -7.50 -4.46 11.84
CA LEU A 140 -6.42 -5.33 12.32
C LEU A 140 -6.72 -5.92 13.70
N ARG A 141 -7.52 -5.25 14.54
CA ARG A 141 -7.79 -5.67 15.92
C ARG A 141 -8.34 -7.10 16.05
N PRO A 142 -9.40 -7.50 15.31
CA PRO A 142 -10.00 -8.82 15.47
C PRO A 142 -9.16 -9.96 14.88
N LEU A 143 -8.05 -9.66 14.20
CA LEU A 143 -7.26 -10.69 13.55
C LEU A 143 -6.59 -11.59 14.59
N GLY A 144 -7.11 -12.82 14.65
CA GLY A 144 -6.47 -13.97 15.26
C GLY A 144 -5.58 -14.70 14.25
N GLY A 145 -4.67 -15.53 14.75
CA GLY A 145 -3.83 -16.36 13.91
C GLY A 145 -4.16 -17.85 14.01
N GLY A 146 -3.65 -18.65 13.08
CA GLY A 146 -3.74 -20.10 13.11
C GLY A 146 -3.62 -20.76 11.74
N GLY A 147 -3.31 -22.05 11.73
CA GLY A 147 -3.26 -22.92 10.55
C GLY A 147 -2.13 -22.64 9.56
N GLY A 148 -2.31 -23.14 8.33
CA GLY A 148 -1.33 -23.09 7.25
C GLY A 148 -1.06 -21.68 6.72
N THR A 149 -0.12 -21.58 5.77
CA THR A 149 0.39 -20.30 5.27
C THR A 149 0.32 -20.28 3.74
N PRO A 150 -0.85 -19.96 3.14
CA PRO A 150 -1.07 -19.96 1.70
C PRO A 150 -0.39 -18.75 1.04
N LEU A 151 0.93 -18.69 1.13
CA LEU A 151 1.74 -17.52 0.77
C LEU A 151 1.74 -17.28 -0.74
N ALA A 152 1.87 -18.33 -1.54
CA ALA A 152 1.81 -18.22 -3.00
C ALA A 152 0.44 -17.70 -3.46
N GLU A 153 -0.64 -18.15 -2.83
CA GLU A 153 -1.99 -17.66 -3.11
C GLU A 153 -2.12 -16.17 -2.72
N ALA A 154 -1.64 -15.79 -1.55
CA ALA A 154 -1.70 -14.42 -1.05
C ALA A 154 -0.99 -13.44 -1.99
N LEU A 155 0.21 -13.79 -2.45
CA LEU A 155 0.96 -12.98 -3.40
C LEU A 155 0.29 -12.93 -4.78
N GLY A 156 -0.28 -14.04 -5.25
CA GLY A 156 -1.06 -14.05 -6.49
C GLY A 156 -2.36 -13.23 -6.42
N GLN A 157 -2.99 -13.13 -5.25
CA GLN A 157 -4.13 -12.23 -5.03
C GLN A 157 -3.69 -10.77 -4.96
N ALA A 158 -2.55 -10.47 -4.32
CA ALA A 158 -1.97 -9.13 -4.28
C ALA A 158 -1.64 -8.60 -5.69
N ASP A 159 -1.00 -9.42 -6.53
CA ASP A 159 -0.72 -9.07 -7.93
C ASP A 159 -2.01 -8.78 -8.72
N ARG A 160 -3.04 -9.64 -8.59
CA ARG A 160 -4.34 -9.42 -9.23
C ARG A 160 -5.00 -8.12 -8.77
N LEU A 161 -4.88 -7.79 -7.48
CA LEU A 161 -5.39 -6.57 -6.89
C LEU A 161 -4.69 -5.34 -7.47
N LEU A 162 -3.35 -5.34 -7.46
CA LEU A 162 -2.53 -4.27 -8.04
C LEU A 162 -2.81 -4.09 -9.53
N GLN A 163 -2.87 -5.17 -10.30
CA GLN A 163 -3.19 -5.12 -11.72
C GLN A 163 -4.55 -4.47 -11.99
N ARG A 164 -5.58 -4.84 -11.21
CA ARG A 164 -6.92 -4.24 -11.32
C ARG A 164 -6.88 -2.75 -11.01
N THR A 165 -6.19 -2.34 -9.95
CA THR A 165 -6.10 -0.93 -9.57
C THR A 165 -5.34 -0.09 -10.59
N LEU A 166 -4.22 -0.59 -11.11
CA LEU A 166 -3.43 0.10 -12.15
C LEU A 166 -4.25 0.28 -13.45
N ARG A 167 -5.07 -0.71 -13.83
CA ARG A 167 -5.98 -0.58 -14.99
C ARG A 167 -7.06 0.48 -14.79
N MET A 168 -7.57 0.62 -13.57
CA MET A 168 -8.68 1.54 -13.26
C MET A 168 -8.20 2.98 -13.04
N ASN A 169 -7.06 3.15 -12.38
CA ASN A 169 -6.60 4.45 -11.88
C ASN A 169 -5.42 5.03 -12.69
N GLY A 170 -4.87 4.27 -13.64
CA GLY A 170 -3.72 4.68 -14.42
C GLY A 170 -2.40 4.51 -13.65
N SER A 171 -1.45 5.42 -13.87
CA SER A 171 -0.11 5.33 -13.27
C SER A 171 -0.14 5.71 -11.79
N VAL A 172 -0.09 4.69 -10.93
CA VAL A 172 0.04 4.78 -9.46
C VAL A 172 1.32 4.05 -9.09
N GLU A 173 2.14 4.66 -8.23
CA GLU A 173 3.35 4.02 -7.70
C GLU A 173 2.94 2.90 -6.74
N SER A 174 3.18 1.64 -7.12
CA SER A 174 2.70 0.47 -6.40
C SER A 174 3.77 -0.12 -5.47
N TRP A 175 3.42 -0.24 -4.18
CA TRP A 175 4.25 -0.88 -3.16
C TRP A 175 3.56 -2.14 -2.64
N LEU A 176 4.29 -3.26 -2.52
CA LEU A 176 3.84 -4.47 -1.82
C LEU A 176 4.69 -4.69 -0.58
N TRP A 177 4.03 -4.84 0.55
CA TRP A 177 4.65 -5.07 1.85
C TRP A 177 4.23 -6.43 2.38
N LEU A 178 5.15 -7.39 2.38
CA LEU A 178 4.93 -8.72 2.93
C LEU A 178 5.39 -8.74 4.40
N LEU A 179 4.45 -8.91 5.33
CA LEU A 179 4.70 -8.99 6.77
C LEU A 179 4.57 -10.45 7.21
N THR A 180 5.68 -11.14 7.43
CA THR A 180 5.72 -12.60 7.75
C THR A 180 6.96 -12.95 8.59
N ASP A 181 6.93 -14.10 9.27
CA ASP A 181 8.10 -14.71 9.90
C ASP A 181 8.83 -15.71 8.98
N GLY A 182 8.36 -15.86 7.74
CA GLY A 182 9.00 -16.68 6.72
C GLY A 182 8.98 -18.18 7.02
N ARG A 183 8.13 -18.63 7.95
CA ARG A 183 8.12 -20.03 8.38
C ARG A 183 7.33 -20.96 7.45
N SER A 184 6.66 -20.42 6.43
CA SER A 184 6.06 -21.21 5.35
C SER A 184 7.11 -22.05 4.60
N LEU A 185 6.76 -23.30 4.30
CA LEU A 185 7.57 -24.22 3.49
C LEU A 185 7.39 -23.97 1.98
N GLU A 186 6.43 -23.13 1.60
CA GLU A 186 6.18 -22.78 0.21
C GLU A 186 7.38 -22.04 -0.41
N ARG A 187 7.52 -22.19 -1.72
CA ARG A 187 8.48 -21.45 -2.54
C ARG A 187 7.70 -20.53 -3.48
N PRO A 188 7.17 -19.40 -2.98
CA PRO A 188 6.42 -18.49 -3.81
C PRO A 188 7.30 -17.88 -4.91
N ARG A 189 6.67 -17.55 -6.04
CA ARG A 189 7.32 -16.75 -7.09
C ARG A 189 7.32 -15.28 -6.68
N LYS A 190 8.29 -14.53 -7.20
CA LYS A 190 8.33 -13.07 -7.06
C LYS A 190 7.03 -12.44 -7.62
N PRO A 191 6.34 -11.59 -6.85
CA PRO A 191 5.25 -10.76 -7.36
C PRO A 191 5.71 -9.85 -8.50
N GLN A 192 4.93 -9.74 -9.57
CA GLN A 192 5.34 -9.05 -10.81
C GLN A 192 4.80 -7.61 -10.93
N LEU A 193 3.71 -7.29 -10.23
CA LEU A 193 3.02 -6.01 -10.36
C LEU A 193 3.55 -4.87 -9.48
N PRO A 194 4.11 -5.08 -8.27
CA PRO A 194 4.59 -3.97 -7.47
C PRO A 194 5.90 -3.40 -8.06
N GLN A 195 5.99 -2.08 -8.13
CA GLN A 195 7.23 -1.38 -8.46
C GLN A 195 8.25 -1.51 -7.31
N HIS A 196 7.75 -1.53 -6.08
CA HIS A 196 8.54 -1.70 -4.87
C HIS A 196 8.03 -2.89 -4.06
N LEU A 197 8.92 -3.80 -3.73
CA LEU A 197 8.62 -5.00 -2.94
C LEU A 197 9.44 -4.95 -1.65
N VAL A 198 8.76 -5.01 -0.51
CA VAL A 198 9.39 -4.98 0.82
C VAL A 198 8.95 -6.19 1.62
N ILE A 199 9.91 -6.90 2.21
CA ILE A 199 9.66 -7.99 3.16
C ILE A 199 10.02 -7.48 4.56
N VAL A 200 9.02 -7.45 5.44
CA VAL A 200 9.17 -7.16 6.87
C VAL A 200 9.15 -8.47 7.63
N ASP A 201 10.30 -8.82 8.18
CA ASP A 201 10.59 -10.09 8.83
C ASP A 201 10.34 -10.02 10.34
N PHE A 202 9.40 -10.85 10.81
CA PHE A 202 9.04 -10.99 12.22
C PHE A 202 9.61 -12.26 12.86
N ASP A 203 10.59 -12.92 12.22
CA ASP A 203 11.25 -14.09 12.79
C ASP A 203 12.08 -13.74 14.04
N ASP A 204 12.38 -14.75 14.85
CA ASP A 204 13.07 -14.59 16.12
C ASP A 204 14.56 -14.33 15.95
N ARG A 205 15.10 -13.34 16.65
CA ARG A 205 16.53 -12.97 16.64
C ARG A 205 17.45 -14.09 17.14
N THR A 206 16.94 -14.98 18.01
CA THR A 206 17.72 -16.06 18.64
C THR A 206 17.72 -17.36 17.84
N LYS A 207 16.72 -17.56 16.97
CA LYS A 207 16.57 -18.78 16.14
C LYS A 207 15.95 -18.41 14.79
N THR A 208 16.76 -17.78 13.93
CA THR A 208 16.35 -17.34 12.60
C THR A 208 16.34 -18.50 11.60
N LEU A 209 15.28 -18.63 10.80
CA LEU A 209 15.26 -19.51 9.63
C LEU A 209 15.87 -18.86 8.38
N GLY A 210 15.97 -17.53 8.34
CA GLY A 210 16.60 -16.77 7.25
C GLY A 210 15.84 -16.76 5.92
N ARG A 211 14.63 -17.35 5.84
CA ARG A 211 13.86 -17.45 4.59
C ARG A 211 13.41 -16.10 4.05
N CYS A 212 12.97 -15.18 4.91
CA CYS A 212 12.62 -13.82 4.50
C CYS A 212 13.79 -13.10 3.80
N ALA A 213 15.00 -13.22 4.36
CA ALA A 213 16.20 -12.65 3.75
C ALA A 213 16.56 -13.34 2.43
N ALA A 214 16.43 -14.67 2.36
CA ALA A 214 16.67 -15.43 1.12
C ALA A 214 15.68 -15.05 0.01
N TRP A 215 14.38 -14.94 0.31
CA TRP A 215 13.37 -14.46 -0.64
C TRP A 215 13.66 -13.03 -1.08
N ALA A 216 14.03 -12.14 -0.16
CA ALA A 216 14.34 -10.77 -0.51
C ALA A 216 15.54 -10.68 -1.47
N ALA A 217 16.61 -11.42 -1.20
CA ALA A 217 17.77 -11.50 -2.08
C ALA A 217 17.40 -12.06 -3.46
N GLN A 218 16.64 -13.17 -3.50
CA GLN A 218 16.19 -13.79 -4.74
C GLN A 218 15.29 -12.87 -5.56
N TRP A 219 14.45 -12.07 -4.89
CA TRP A 219 13.48 -11.21 -5.55
C TRP A 219 14.02 -9.81 -5.85
N GLY A 220 15.19 -9.45 -5.32
CA GLY A 220 15.65 -8.05 -5.32
C GLY A 220 14.68 -7.14 -4.56
N ALA A 221 14.11 -7.65 -3.46
CA ALA A 221 13.20 -6.90 -2.60
C ALA A 221 13.97 -6.24 -1.46
N ASP A 222 13.43 -5.13 -0.94
CA ASP A 222 13.94 -4.55 0.29
C ASP A 222 13.63 -5.47 1.46
N TYR A 223 14.65 -5.76 2.27
CA TYR A 223 14.53 -6.59 3.46
C TYR A 223 14.61 -5.74 4.72
N GLN A 224 13.64 -5.91 5.61
CA GLN A 224 13.62 -5.21 6.89
C GLN A 224 13.28 -6.20 7.99
N ARG A 225 14.00 -6.12 9.12
CA ARG A 225 13.61 -6.87 10.32
C ARG A 225 12.71 -6.01 11.19
N ALA A 226 11.64 -6.59 11.69
CA ALA A 226 10.81 -5.97 12.70
C ALA A 226 11.62 -5.83 13.99
N SER A 227 11.81 -4.59 14.41
CA SER A 227 12.33 -4.24 15.72
C SER A 227 11.19 -4.18 16.73
N ALA A 228 11.44 -4.75 17.91
CA ALA A 228 10.59 -4.57 19.08
C ALA A 228 10.76 -3.16 19.67
#